data_AF-A0A9P1GWI8-F1
#
_entry.id   AF-A0A9P1GWI8-F1
#
_cell.length_a   1.000
_cell.length_b   1.000
_cell.length_c   1.000
_cell.angle_alpha   90.00
_cell.angle_beta   90.00
_cell.angle_gamma   90.00
#
_symmetry.space_group_name_H-M   'P 1'
#
loop_
_entity.id
_entity.type
_entity.pdbx_description
1 polymer ?
#
loop_
_entity_poly.entity_id
_entity_poly.type
_entity_poly.pdbx_seq_one_letter_code
_entity_poly.pdbx_strand_id
1 'polypeptide(L)'
;MAPAPSTKLAPIPKGRKIQKRPLPASNNPLPPTPASSTCPLPPPHGHRQARPQAPRQVRHRRLGSPLAKKMGLSARIEALQKASGKSTGAGAGAEVTVLGTGKAVEKTLRVASWFSQEPDCLVSIKTKTVGAVDDIVAVAADNDDDDAQAEDESRVRKLSCLEVTISLR
;
A
#
# COMPACT_ATOMS: atom_id res chain seq x y z
N MET A 1 28.58 -6.86 -19.62
CA MET A 1 28.04 -7.79 -18.59
C MET A 1 26.83 -8.48 -19.20
N ALA A 2 26.96 -9.73 -19.63
CA ALA A 2 25.86 -10.44 -20.27
C ALA A 2 24.83 -10.86 -19.21
N PRO A 3 23.52 -10.74 -19.47
CA PRO A 3 22.50 -11.21 -18.54
C PRO A 3 22.59 -12.74 -18.40
N ALA A 4 22.51 -13.25 -17.17
CA ALA A 4 22.47 -14.68 -16.90
C ALA A 4 21.27 -15.32 -17.62
N PRO A 5 21.40 -16.57 -18.12
CA PRO A 5 20.31 -17.26 -18.80
C PRO A 5 19.11 -17.40 -17.87
N SER A 6 17.91 -17.05 -18.35
CA SER A 6 16.69 -17.16 -17.56
C SER A 6 16.24 -18.62 -17.47
N THR A 7 16.36 -19.22 -16.29
CA THR A 7 15.84 -20.56 -16.02
C THR A 7 14.32 -20.52 -16.05
N LYS A 8 13.73 -21.09 -17.11
CA LYS A 8 12.27 -21.24 -17.22
C LYS A 8 11.79 -22.22 -16.15
N LEU A 9 10.69 -21.89 -15.47
CA LEU A 9 10.07 -22.80 -14.50
C LEU A 9 9.56 -24.06 -15.20
N ALA A 10 9.62 -25.20 -14.50
CA ALA A 10 9.10 -26.47 -15.00
C ALA A 10 7.60 -26.35 -15.40
N PRO A 11 7.14 -27.04 -16.45
CA PRO A 11 5.72 -27.12 -16.78
C PRO A 11 4.89 -27.61 -15.58
N ILE A 12 3.63 -27.16 -15.50
CA ILE A 12 2.72 -27.62 -14.45
C ILE A 12 2.36 -29.09 -14.77
N PRO A 13 2.41 -30.01 -13.78
CA PRO A 13 2.00 -31.39 -13.99
C PRO A 13 0.56 -31.50 -14.49
N LYS A 14 0.27 -32.55 -15.27
CA LYS A 14 -1.10 -32.84 -15.73
C LYS A 14 -2.02 -33.05 -14.53
N GLY A 15 -3.28 -32.60 -14.62
CA GLY A 15 -4.23 -32.71 -13.52
C GLY A 15 -4.01 -31.73 -12.36
N ARG A 16 -3.09 -30.76 -12.47
CA ARG A 16 -2.87 -29.70 -11.48
C ARG A 16 -3.21 -28.32 -12.04
N LYS A 17 -3.69 -27.42 -11.19
CA LYS A 17 -3.98 -26.02 -11.54
C LYS A 17 -3.27 -25.05 -10.61
N ILE A 18 -2.96 -23.85 -11.12
CA ILE A 18 -2.49 -22.75 -10.27
C ILE A 18 -3.71 -22.12 -9.59
N GLN A 19 -3.67 -22.08 -8.27
CA GLN A 19 -4.59 -21.33 -7.43
C GLN A 19 -3.88 -20.10 -6.89
N LYS A 20 -4.53 -18.94 -7.00
CA LYS A 20 -4.00 -17.70 -6.39
C LYS A 20 -4.34 -17.69 -4.92
N ARG A 21 -3.36 -17.40 -4.08
CA ARG A 21 -3.59 -17.16 -2.66
C ARG A 21 -4.53 -15.96 -2.49
N PRO A 22 -5.60 -16.07 -1.67
CA PRO A 22 -6.38 -14.91 -1.28
C PRO A 22 -5.48 -13.85 -0.65
N LEU A 23 -5.55 -12.62 -1.15
CA LEU A 23 -4.86 -11.52 -0.49
C LEU A 23 -5.56 -11.29 0.85
N PRO A 24 -4.80 -11.03 1.94
CA PRO A 24 -5.42 -10.65 3.20
C PRO A 24 -6.31 -9.43 2.94
N ALA A 25 -7.58 -9.53 3.35
CA ALA A 25 -8.47 -8.40 3.27
C ALA A 25 -7.81 -7.23 4.02
N SER A 26 -7.71 -6.08 3.37
CA SER A 26 -7.23 -4.88 4.03
C SER A 26 -8.18 -4.59 5.19
N ASN A 27 -7.72 -4.72 6.42
CA ASN A 27 -8.46 -4.32 7.63
C ASN A 27 -8.65 -2.80 7.73
N ASN A 28 -8.17 -2.05 6.74
CA ASN A 28 -8.42 -0.63 6.65
C ASN A 28 -9.88 -0.42 6.20
N PRO A 29 -10.75 0.18 7.04
CA PRO A 29 -12.11 0.47 6.62
C PRO A 29 -12.06 1.37 5.39
N LEU A 30 -12.53 0.86 4.25
CA LEU A 30 -12.74 1.69 3.08
C LEU A 30 -13.67 2.84 3.51
N PRO A 31 -13.37 4.09 3.13
CA PRO A 31 -14.36 5.16 3.26
C PRO A 31 -15.64 4.70 2.53
N PRO A 32 -16.84 4.94 3.10
CA PRO A 32 -18.07 4.47 2.49
C PRO A 32 -18.18 5.09 1.09
N THR A 33 -18.07 4.24 0.07
CA THR A 33 -18.46 4.61 -1.29
C THR A 33 -19.93 5.01 -1.22
N PRO A 34 -20.34 6.19 -1.72
CA PRO A 34 -21.76 6.51 -1.81
C PRO A 34 -22.36 5.52 -2.79
N ALA A 35 -23.08 4.53 -2.26
CA ALA A 35 -24.00 3.73 -3.03
C ALA A 35 -24.94 4.69 -3.78
N SER A 36 -25.20 4.41 -5.06
CA SER A 36 -26.15 5.16 -5.88
C SER A 36 -27.40 5.47 -5.05
N SER A 37 -27.69 6.75 -4.85
CA SER A 37 -28.82 7.20 -4.06
C SER A 37 -30.12 6.87 -4.79
N THR A 38 -30.64 5.67 -4.58
CA THR A 38 -32.09 5.46 -4.70
C THR A 38 -32.69 6.13 -3.49
N CYS A 39 -33.10 7.41 -3.62
CA CYS A 39 -33.74 8.16 -2.55
C CYS A 39 -35.01 7.43 -2.08
N PRO A 40 -35.09 6.90 -0.85
CA PRO A 40 -36.36 6.50 -0.28
C PRO A 40 -37.03 7.81 0.19
N LEU A 41 -38.16 8.15 -0.43
CA LEU A 41 -39.04 9.22 0.07
C LEU A 41 -39.38 8.95 1.55
N PRO A 42 -39.22 9.95 2.45
CA PRO A 42 -39.58 9.77 3.85
C PRO A 42 -41.12 9.71 4.00
N PRO A 43 -41.68 8.77 4.79
CA PRO A 43 -43.08 8.83 5.19
C PRO A 43 -43.30 10.02 6.14
N PRO A 44 -44.46 10.69 6.08
CA PRO A 44 -44.72 11.86 6.91
C PRO A 44 -45.03 11.44 8.35
N HIS A 45 -44.58 12.29 9.27
CA HIS A 45 -44.98 12.37 10.69
C HIS A 45 -44.41 11.35 11.67
N GLY A 46 -43.41 11.81 12.41
CA GLY A 46 -42.99 11.23 13.69
C GLY A 46 -41.94 12.13 14.34
N HIS A 47 -42.36 12.94 15.31
CA HIS A 47 -41.47 13.82 16.07
C HIS A 47 -40.43 13.00 16.85
N ARG A 48 -39.17 13.00 16.40
CA ARG A 48 -38.03 12.58 17.20
C ARG A 48 -37.16 13.79 17.50
N GLN A 49 -37.16 14.21 18.76
CA GLN A 49 -36.26 15.26 19.24
C GLN A 49 -34.80 14.76 19.18
N ALA A 50 -34.00 15.38 18.31
CA ALA A 50 -32.56 15.18 18.28
C ALA A 50 -31.92 16.01 19.40
N ARG A 51 -31.26 15.35 20.36
CA ARG A 51 -30.33 16.03 21.28
C ARG A 51 -29.04 16.36 20.53
N PRO A 52 -28.60 17.63 20.45
CA PRO A 52 -27.31 17.95 19.87
C PRO A 52 -26.19 17.51 20.83
N GLN A 53 -25.39 16.53 20.43
CA GLN A 53 -24.10 16.28 21.10
C GLN A 53 -23.11 17.34 20.61
N ALA A 54 -22.65 18.18 21.53
CA ALA A 54 -21.65 19.21 21.27
C ALA A 54 -20.33 18.57 20.78
N PRO A 55 -19.66 19.13 19.75
CA PRO A 55 -18.37 18.63 19.32
C PRO A 55 -17.33 18.88 20.42
N ARG A 56 -16.68 17.80 20.88
CA ARG A 56 -15.52 17.86 21.76
C ARG A 56 -14.44 18.71 21.11
N GLN A 57 -14.11 19.84 21.74
CA GLN A 57 -13.05 20.73 21.31
C GLN A 57 -11.74 19.96 21.13
N VAL A 58 -11.19 20.02 19.92
CA VAL A 58 -9.83 19.59 19.60
C VAL A 58 -8.88 20.50 20.35
N ARG A 59 -8.37 20.04 21.50
CA ARG A 59 -7.25 20.70 22.17
C ARG A 59 -6.04 20.58 21.23
N HIS A 60 -5.64 21.69 20.63
CA HIS A 60 -4.31 21.82 20.04
C HIS A 60 -3.28 21.46 21.11
N ARG A 61 -2.75 20.23 21.04
CA ARG A 61 -1.52 19.85 21.73
C ARG A 61 -0.41 20.71 21.13
N ARG A 62 -0.19 21.89 21.69
CA ARG A 62 1.13 22.53 21.58
C ARG A 62 2.10 21.53 22.19
N LEU A 63 2.94 20.89 21.37
CA LEU A 63 4.10 20.13 21.82
C LEU A 63 5.11 21.10 22.46
N GLY A 64 4.77 21.62 23.63
CA GLY A 64 5.74 22.14 24.57
C GLY A 64 5.92 21.09 25.64
N SER A 65 6.95 20.24 25.49
CA SER A 65 7.34 19.32 26.57
C SER A 65 7.47 20.12 27.87
N PRO A 66 6.85 19.70 28.99
CA PRO A 66 6.89 20.44 30.25
C PRO A 66 8.31 20.62 30.82
N LEU A 67 9.31 19.87 30.30
CA LEU A 67 10.72 20.06 30.64
C LEU A 67 11.36 21.31 30.02
N ALA A 68 10.78 21.93 28.98
CA ALA A 68 11.42 23.04 28.26
C ALA A 68 11.33 24.40 28.97
N LYS A 69 10.58 24.52 30.07
CA LYS A 69 10.37 25.79 30.80
C LYS A 69 11.47 26.13 31.82
N LYS A 70 12.31 25.16 32.21
CA LYS A 70 13.38 25.34 33.22
C LYS A 70 14.80 25.33 32.64
N MET A 71 14.97 25.25 31.33
CA MET A 71 16.28 25.30 30.68
C MET A 71 16.64 26.75 30.33
N GLY A 72 17.91 27.10 30.53
CA GLY A 72 18.47 28.37 30.05
C GLY A 72 18.35 28.49 28.53
N LEU A 73 18.32 29.74 28.02
CA LEU A 73 18.13 30.03 26.61
C LEU A 73 19.13 29.27 25.71
N SER A 74 20.40 29.25 26.11
CA SER A 74 21.48 28.53 25.42
C SER A 74 21.23 27.02 25.33
N ALA A 75 20.83 26.39 26.43
CA ALA A 75 20.50 24.95 26.45
C ALA A 75 19.25 24.63 25.60
N ARG A 76 18.33 25.59 25.47
CA ARG A 76 17.14 25.46 24.62
C ARG A 76 17.47 25.62 23.13
N ILE A 77 18.37 26.53 22.78
CA ILE A 77 18.90 26.68 21.42
C ILE A 77 19.65 25.41 21.00
N GLU A 78 20.50 24.87 21.87
CA GLU A 78 21.24 23.64 21.60
C GLU A 78 20.30 22.43 21.46
N ALA A 79 19.26 22.32 22.29
CA ALA A 79 18.25 21.27 22.16
C ALA A 79 17.45 21.39 20.84
N LEU A 80 17.13 22.61 20.40
CA LEU A 80 16.48 22.85 19.10
C LEU A 80 17.41 22.52 17.93
N GLN A 81 18.69 22.91 18.01
CA GLN A 81 19.69 22.57 17.00
C GLN A 81 19.95 21.06 16.95
N LYS A 82 19.92 20.36 18.08
CA LYS A 82 20.07 18.90 18.14
C LYS A 82 18.81 18.16 17.67
N ALA A 83 17.62 18.70 17.95
CA ALA A 83 16.37 18.20 17.37
C ALA A 83 16.28 18.46 15.86
N SER A 84 16.81 19.59 15.39
CA SER A 84 16.88 19.96 13.97
C SER A 84 17.95 19.14 13.23
N GLY A 85 19.13 18.98 13.81
CA GLY A 85 20.28 18.28 13.21
C GLY A 85 20.21 16.75 13.30
N LYS A 86 19.32 16.19 14.13
CA LYS A 86 19.04 14.74 14.19
C LYS A 86 17.79 14.37 13.36
N SER A 87 17.57 15.10 12.26
CA SER A 87 16.69 14.73 11.16
C SER A 87 17.51 14.23 9.96
N THR A 88 18.41 13.27 10.18
CA THR A 88 19.03 12.49 9.08
C THR A 88 18.04 11.47 8.50
N GLY A 89 16.81 11.91 8.26
CA GLY A 89 15.70 11.13 7.73
C GLY A 89 14.47 12.01 7.65
N ALA A 90 14.09 12.42 6.44
CA ALA A 90 12.86 13.14 6.13
C ALA A 90 12.70 14.52 6.80
N GLY A 91 13.32 15.55 6.21
CA GLY A 91 12.62 16.82 6.08
C GLY A 91 11.39 16.57 5.23
N ALA A 92 10.22 16.51 5.87
CA ALA A 92 9.00 15.90 5.36
C ALA A 92 8.36 16.66 4.17
N GLY A 93 8.92 16.51 2.98
CA GLY A 93 8.13 16.52 1.76
C GLY A 93 7.27 15.26 1.71
N ALA A 94 6.03 15.35 1.21
CA ALA A 94 5.22 14.16 0.98
C ALA A 94 5.90 13.31 -0.11
N GLU A 95 6.31 12.09 0.25
CA GLU A 95 6.87 11.10 -0.68
C GLU A 95 5.88 9.97 -0.87
N VAL A 96 5.54 9.67 -2.12
CA VAL A 96 4.62 8.60 -2.50
C VAL A 96 5.36 7.63 -3.40
N THR A 97 5.38 6.36 -3.00
CA THR A 97 5.93 5.28 -3.83
C THR A 97 4.80 4.46 -4.44
N VAL A 98 4.80 4.37 -5.76
CA VAL A 98 3.85 3.58 -6.55
C VAL A 98 4.57 2.36 -7.12
N LEU A 99 4.09 1.18 -6.79
CA LEU A 99 4.60 -0.10 -7.30
C LEU A 99 3.64 -0.68 -8.34
N GLY A 100 4.14 -1.00 -9.52
CA GLY A 100 3.38 -1.62 -10.60
C GLY A 100 4.04 -2.89 -11.10
N THR A 101 3.27 -3.97 -11.27
CA THR A 101 3.74 -5.24 -11.85
C THR A 101 2.83 -5.69 -13.01
N GLY A 102 3.39 -6.39 -13.99
CA GLY A 102 2.64 -6.91 -15.13
C GLY A 102 1.86 -5.83 -15.87
N LYS A 103 0.54 -6.01 -16.06
CA LYS A 103 -0.35 -5.04 -16.73
C LYS A 103 -0.46 -3.69 -16.01
N ALA A 104 -0.10 -3.61 -14.73
CA ALA A 104 -0.13 -2.36 -13.99
C ALA A 104 1.05 -1.43 -14.32
N VAL A 105 2.13 -1.95 -14.91
CA VAL A 105 3.32 -1.15 -15.26
C VAL A 105 2.97 0.02 -16.18
N GLU A 106 2.11 -0.21 -17.18
CA GLU A 106 1.62 0.85 -18.08
C GLU A 106 0.93 1.98 -17.32
N LYS A 107 0.06 1.63 -16.36
CA LYS A 107 -0.67 2.61 -15.54
C LYS A 107 0.28 3.37 -14.61
N THR A 108 1.24 2.67 -14.02
CA THR A 108 2.27 3.27 -13.16
C THR A 108 3.13 4.28 -13.93
N LEU A 109 3.47 3.99 -15.20
CA LEU A 109 4.17 4.94 -16.07
C LEU A 109 3.32 6.17 -16.41
N ARG A 110 2.01 6.00 -16.63
CA ARG A 110 1.11 7.15 -16.85
C ARG A 110 1.06 8.07 -15.63
N VAL A 111 1.01 7.50 -14.42
CA VAL A 111 1.10 8.29 -13.17
C VAL A 111 2.44 9.04 -13.10
N ALA A 112 3.55 8.36 -13.37
CA ALA A 112 4.88 8.98 -13.39
C ALA A 112 4.96 10.14 -14.39
N SER A 113 4.45 9.93 -15.61
CA SER A 113 4.44 10.93 -16.67
C SER A 113 3.61 12.15 -16.32
N TRP A 114 2.47 11.96 -15.64
CA TRP A 114 1.64 13.06 -15.18
C TRP A 114 2.38 13.93 -14.15
N PHE A 115 2.93 13.31 -13.10
CA PHE A 115 3.68 14.06 -12.07
C PHE A 115 5.00 14.64 -12.58
N SER A 116 5.58 14.11 -13.67
CA SER A 116 6.79 14.70 -14.26
C SER A 116 6.54 16.05 -14.94
N GLN A 117 5.29 16.33 -15.31
CA GLN A 117 4.90 17.61 -15.93
C GLN A 117 4.62 18.69 -14.88
N GLU A 118 4.36 18.29 -13.64
CA GLU A 118 4.10 19.22 -12.55
C GLU A 118 5.41 19.87 -12.06
N PRO A 119 5.47 21.22 -11.94
CA PRO A 119 6.70 21.93 -11.61
C PRO A 119 7.19 21.69 -10.18
N ASP A 120 6.29 21.29 -9.28
CA ASP A 120 6.56 21.14 -7.85
C ASP A 120 6.92 19.69 -7.46
N CYS A 121 7.00 18.79 -8.44
CA CYS A 121 7.25 17.37 -8.21
C CYS A 121 8.60 16.91 -8.79
N LEU A 122 9.19 15.93 -8.11
CA LEU A 122 10.33 15.15 -8.57
C LEU A 122 9.90 13.69 -8.68
N VAL A 123 10.20 13.07 -9.81
CA VAL A 123 9.85 11.68 -10.11
C VAL A 123 11.13 10.87 -10.32
N SER A 124 11.27 9.76 -9.59
CA SER A 124 12.35 8.78 -9.75
C SER A 124 11.76 7.42 -10.11
N ILE A 125 12.32 6.75 -11.11
CA ILE A 125 11.84 5.45 -11.60
C ILE A 125 12.95 4.41 -11.41
N LYS A 126 12.59 3.27 -10.81
CA LYS A 126 13.49 2.13 -10.60
C LYS A 126 12.83 0.84 -11.06
N THR A 127 13.59 -0.02 -11.73
CA THR A 127 13.16 -1.37 -12.08
C THR A 127 13.57 -2.35 -11.00
N LYS A 128 12.63 -3.19 -10.56
CA LYS A 128 12.82 -4.23 -9.54
C LYS A 128 12.32 -5.57 -10.05
N THR A 129 12.76 -6.65 -9.41
CA THR A 129 12.21 -7.99 -9.63
C THR A 129 11.52 -8.45 -8.36
N VAL A 130 10.26 -8.86 -8.45
CA VAL A 130 9.44 -9.31 -7.32
C VAL A 130 9.10 -10.79 -7.49
N GLY A 131 9.10 -11.56 -6.39
CA GLY A 131 8.62 -12.95 -6.39
C GLY A 131 7.12 -13.01 -6.14
N ALA A 132 6.36 -13.61 -7.06
CA ALA A 132 4.98 -14.00 -6.84
C ALA A 132 4.95 -15.49 -6.43
N VAL A 133 4.20 -15.80 -5.38
CA VAL A 133 3.97 -17.18 -4.94
C VAL A 133 2.68 -17.66 -5.59
N ASP A 134 2.78 -18.69 -6.41
CA ASP A 134 1.68 -19.37 -7.07
C ASP A 134 1.50 -20.74 -6.39
N ASP A 135 0.30 -21.02 -5.84
CA ASP A 135 -0.02 -22.30 -5.20
C ASP A 135 -0.49 -23.29 -6.28
N ILE A 136 -0.02 -24.54 -6.27
CA ILE A 136 -0.36 -25.59 -7.24
C ILE A 136 -1.15 -26.67 -6.53
N VAL A 137 -2.42 -26.82 -6.93
CA VAL A 137 -3.39 -27.71 -6.28
C VAL A 137 -3.84 -28.79 -7.27
N ALA A 138 -4.06 -30.01 -6.78
CA ALA A 138 -4.64 -31.09 -7.56
C ALA A 138 -6.08 -30.76 -7.99
N VAL A 139 -6.40 -31.05 -9.25
CA VAL A 139 -7.78 -31.03 -9.73
C VAL A 139 -8.37 -32.38 -9.38
N ALA A 140 -9.30 -32.42 -8.43
CA ALA A 140 -10.07 -33.63 -8.15
C ALA A 140 -10.76 -34.07 -9.46
N ALA A 141 -10.27 -35.14 -10.05
CA ALA A 141 -10.91 -35.82 -11.16
C ALA A 141 -11.62 -37.04 -10.59
N ASP A 142 -12.90 -37.21 -10.96
CA ASP A 142 -13.80 -38.29 -10.54
C ASP A 142 -13.40 -39.68 -11.12
N ASN A 143 -12.11 -39.99 -11.25
CA ASN A 143 -11.66 -41.30 -11.71
C ASN A 143 -10.75 -41.91 -10.65
N ASP A 144 -11.30 -42.92 -9.96
CA ASP A 144 -10.59 -44.03 -9.32
C ASP A 144 -9.49 -44.54 -10.27
N ASP A 145 -8.23 -44.37 -9.88
CA ASP A 145 -7.36 -45.47 -9.45
C ASP A 145 -5.91 -44.96 -9.38
N ASP A 146 -5.25 -45.38 -8.31
CA ASP A 146 -3.83 -45.30 -7.98
C ASP A 146 -3.18 -43.94 -7.69
N ASP A 147 -2.84 -43.79 -6.41
CA ASP A 147 -1.66 -43.12 -5.86
C ASP A 147 -1.38 -41.67 -6.30
N ALA A 148 -1.88 -40.73 -5.50
CA ALA A 148 -0.98 -39.98 -4.61
C ALA A 148 -1.80 -39.05 -3.71
N GLN A 149 -1.47 -39.06 -2.42
CA GLN A 149 -1.48 -37.86 -1.57
C GLN A 149 -0.63 -36.78 -2.24
N ALA A 150 -1.17 -36.13 -3.26
CA ALA A 150 -0.51 -35.06 -3.98
C ALA A 150 -0.49 -33.85 -3.05
N GLU A 151 0.61 -33.69 -2.31
CA GLU A 151 0.85 -32.53 -1.48
C GLU A 151 0.74 -31.24 -2.31
N ASP A 152 0.01 -30.26 -1.76
CA ASP A 152 -0.08 -28.92 -2.34
C ASP A 152 1.32 -28.31 -2.41
N GLU A 153 1.71 -27.86 -3.60
CA GLU A 153 3.05 -27.31 -3.83
C GLU A 153 2.98 -25.79 -4.00
N SER A 154 3.89 -25.06 -3.35
CA SER A 154 4.05 -23.61 -3.58
C SER A 154 5.24 -23.35 -4.49
N ARG A 155 5.04 -22.56 -5.56
CA ARG A 155 6.12 -22.17 -6.48
C ARG A 155 6.29 -20.67 -6.55
N VAL A 156 7.54 -20.21 -6.59
CA VAL A 156 7.86 -18.78 -6.77
C VAL A 156 8.17 -18.46 -8.23
N ARG A 157 7.45 -17.51 -8.80
CA ARG A 157 7.72 -16.92 -10.12
C ARG A 157 8.27 -15.50 -9.97
N LYS A 158 9.34 -15.19 -10.70
CA LYS A 158 9.88 -13.82 -10.75
C LYS A 158 9.09 -12.98 -11.75
N LEU A 159 8.72 -11.77 -11.35
CA LEU A 159 8.00 -10.78 -12.15
C LEU A 159 8.78 -9.46 -12.17
N SER A 160 8.77 -8.79 -13.31
CA SER A 160 9.26 -7.41 -13.40
C SER A 160 8.31 -6.46 -12.68
N CYS A 161 8.88 -5.55 -11.91
CA CYS A 161 8.21 -4.53 -11.13
C CYS A 161 8.81 -3.17 -11.45
N LEU A 162 7.95 -2.15 -11.57
CA LEU A 162 8.35 -0.78 -11.69
C LEU A 162 8.01 -0.06 -10.38
N GLU A 163 9.00 0.62 -9.81
CA GLU A 163 8.85 1.49 -8.66
C GLU A 163 8.97 2.94 -9.13
N VAL A 164 7.95 3.73 -8.84
CA VAL A 164 7.93 5.17 -9.12
C VAL A 164 7.82 5.89 -7.80
N THR A 165 8.85 6.66 -7.47
CA THR A 165 8.89 7.52 -6.30
C THR A 165 8.59 8.95 -6.72
N ILE A 166 7.60 9.58 -6.10
CA ILE A 166 7.21 10.97 -6.33
C ILE A 166 7.45 11.72 -5.03
N SER A 167 8.24 12.79 -5.08
CA SER A 167 8.51 13.67 -3.94
C SER A 167 8.26 15.13 -4.33
N LEU A 168 7.79 15.93 -3.37
CA LEU A 168 7.72 17.38 -3.57
C LEU A 168 9.13 17.99 -3.59
N ARG A 169 9.31 19.07 -4.37
CA ARG A 169 10.54 19.86 -4.43
C ARG A 169 10.73 20.73 -3.20
#